data_AF-A0A382TLI6-F1
#
_entry.id   AF-A0A382TLI6-F1
#
_cell.length_a   1.000
_cell.length_b   1.000
_cell.length_c   1.000
_cell.angle_alpha   90.00
_cell.angle_beta   90.00
_cell.angle_gamma   90.00
#
_symmetry.space_group_name_H-M   'P 1'
#
loop_
_entity.id
_entity.type
_entity.pdbx_description
1 polymer ?
#
loop_
_entity_poly.entity_id
_entity_poly.type
_entity_poly.pdbx_seq_one_letter_code
_entity_poly.pdbx_strand_id
1 'polypeptide(L)'
;MTMKRTKKYKTYMWQEVYGYPVFRIQTNDPAIQKRMRQRKTFTLVLWGLNTRLWVYKAQFYTPQKARQALSRITRQEIHKDASDGSFYAETYPIVAHKERLKV
;
A
#
# COMPACT_ATOMS: atom_id res chain seq x y z
N MET A 1 15.62 -7.55 -26.58
CA MET A 1 14.50 -7.93 -25.68
C MET A 1 14.29 -6.77 -24.70
N THR A 2 13.37 -5.85 -25.01
CA THR A 2 13.23 -4.58 -24.26
C THR A 2 12.35 -4.81 -23.03
N MET A 3 12.94 -4.85 -21.84
CA MET A 3 12.18 -4.87 -20.58
C MET A 3 11.29 -3.62 -20.50
N LYS A 4 9.98 -3.78 -20.69
CA LYS A 4 9.02 -2.72 -20.36
C LYS A 4 9.13 -2.49 -18.85
N ARG A 5 9.58 -1.30 -18.44
CA ARG A 5 9.57 -0.87 -17.02
C ARG A 5 8.12 -0.86 -16.54
N THR A 6 7.69 -1.93 -15.89
CA THR A 6 6.40 -2.01 -15.22
C THR A 6 6.41 -0.99 -14.09
N LYS A 7 5.55 0.04 -14.16
CA LYS A 7 5.50 1.11 -13.17
C LYS A 7 5.20 0.54 -11.79
N LYS A 8 6.17 0.53 -10.91
CA LYS A 8 6.06 -0.04 -9.56
C LYS A 8 5.31 0.92 -8.64
N TYR A 9 4.33 0.42 -7.91
CA TYR A 9 3.68 1.14 -6.82
C TYR A 9 4.29 0.71 -5.48
N LYS A 10 4.24 1.61 -4.50
CA LYS A 10 4.80 1.37 -3.17
C LYS A 10 3.80 1.84 -2.11
N THR A 11 3.57 0.98 -1.13
CA THR A 11 2.73 1.27 0.02
C THR A 11 3.59 1.17 1.27
N TYR A 12 3.63 2.23 2.07
CA TYR A 12 4.38 2.31 3.31
C TYR A 12 3.44 2.27 4.51
N MET A 13 3.95 1.82 5.64
CA MET A 13 3.27 1.81 6.93
C MET A 13 4.27 2.11 8.05
N TRP A 14 3.90 3.02 8.93
CA TRP A 14 4.67 3.33 10.14
C TRP A 14 3.74 3.58 11.31
N GLN A 15 4.30 3.49 12.51
CA GLN A 15 3.60 3.87 13.74
C GLN A 15 3.73 5.38 13.91
N GLU A 16 2.62 6.08 14.12
CA GLU A 16 2.64 7.55 14.24
C GLU A 16 3.35 8.02 15.50
N VAL A 17 3.06 7.34 16.62
CA VAL A 17 3.70 7.57 17.90
C VAL A 17 4.11 6.21 18.46
N TYR A 18 5.40 6.06 18.78
CA TYR A 18 5.93 4.81 19.33
C TYR A 18 5.14 4.37 20.58
N GLY A 19 4.82 3.07 20.66
CA GLY A 19 4.00 2.50 21.73
C GLY A 19 2.48 2.71 21.59
N TYR A 20 2.00 3.65 20.77
CA TYR A 20 0.56 3.86 20.58
C TYR A 20 -0.01 3.01 19.44
N PRO A 21 -1.26 2.52 19.54
CA PRO A 21 -1.84 1.63 18.54
C PRO A 21 -2.20 2.32 17.23
N VAL A 22 -1.67 3.51 16.93
CA VAL A 22 -2.02 4.32 15.76
C VAL A 22 -0.96 4.16 14.67
N PHE A 23 -1.41 3.69 13.51
CA PHE A 23 -0.56 3.49 12.34
C PHE A 23 -1.02 4.36 11.18
N ARG A 24 -0.05 4.84 10.41
CA ARG A 24 -0.26 5.51 9.14
C ARG A 24 0.08 4.55 8.02
N ILE A 25 -0.71 4.59 6.95
CA ILE A 25 -0.47 3.82 5.73
C ILE A 25 -0.53 4.78 4.55
N GLN A 26 0.57 4.91 3.82
CA GLN A 26 0.68 5.76 2.64
C GLN A 26 0.74 4.88 1.39
N THR A 27 -0.06 5.17 0.36
CA THR A 27 0.00 4.45 -0.92
C THR A 27 -0.11 5.38 -2.11
N ASN A 28 0.53 4.99 -3.22
CA ASN A 28 0.33 5.55 -4.54
C ASN A 28 -0.42 4.60 -5.50
N ASP A 29 -0.86 3.43 -5.00
CA ASP A 29 -1.60 2.44 -5.77
C ASP A 29 -3.13 2.66 -5.66
N PRO A 30 -3.82 2.97 -6.78
CA PRO A 30 -5.27 3.14 -6.79
C PRO A 30 -6.05 1.89 -6.33
N ALA A 31 -5.54 0.68 -6.58
CA ALA A 31 -6.21 -0.55 -6.18
C ALA A 31 -6.18 -0.71 -4.65
N ILE A 32 -5.06 -0.38 -4.03
CA ILE A 32 -4.89 -0.42 -2.56
C ILE A 32 -5.72 0.68 -1.91
N GLN A 33 -5.72 1.89 -2.47
CA GLN A 33 -6.60 2.97 -2.04
C GLN A 33 -8.07 2.54 -2.06
N LYS A 34 -8.56 1.94 -3.15
CA LYS A 34 -9.94 1.45 -3.25
C LYS A 34 -10.26 0.42 -2.16
N ARG A 35 -9.36 -0.53 -1.91
CA ARG A 35 -9.52 -1.56 -0.85
C ARG A 35 -9.57 -0.96 0.54
N MET A 36 -8.71 0.02 0.84
CA MET A 36 -8.70 0.71 2.14
C MET A 36 -9.98 1.53 2.33
N ARG A 37 -10.40 2.30 1.32
CA ARG A 37 -11.62 3.11 1.37
C ARG A 37 -12.89 2.30 1.64
N GLN A 38 -12.94 1.04 1.22
CA GLN A 38 -14.09 0.15 1.42
C GLN A 38 -14.17 -0.45 2.85
N ARG A 39 -13.15 -0.26 3.69
CA ARG A 39 -13.04 -0.88 5.01
C ARG A 39 -13.18 0.16 6.12
N LYS A 40 -14.09 -0.06 7.07
CA LYS A 40 -14.33 0.83 8.22
C LYS A 40 -13.10 1.04 9.12
N THR A 41 -12.15 0.11 9.10
CA THR A 41 -10.90 0.16 9.89
C THR A 41 -9.93 1.25 9.43
N PHE A 42 -10.07 1.76 8.20
CA PHE A 42 -9.14 2.73 7.61
C PHE A 42 -9.85 4.06 7.39
N THR A 43 -9.32 5.11 8.03
CA THR A 43 -9.81 6.48 7.86
C THR A 43 -8.86 7.24 6.95
N LEU A 44 -9.35 7.78 5.84
CA LEU A 44 -8.53 8.66 4.98
C LEU A 44 -8.24 9.96 5.73
N VAL A 45 -6.97 10.34 5.85
CA VAL A 45 -6.55 11.55 6.59
C VAL A 45 -5.78 12.55 5.73
N LEU A 46 -5.25 12.11 4.59
CA LEU A 46 -4.55 12.97 3.63
C LEU A 46 -4.73 12.39 2.24
N TRP A 47 -4.91 13.25 1.26
CA TRP A 47 -4.87 12.90 -0.15
C TRP A 47 -4.21 14.02 -0.94
N GLY A 48 -3.39 13.65 -1.92
CA GLY A 48 -2.80 14.60 -2.85
C GLY A 48 -3.81 15.01 -3.92
N LEU A 49 -3.93 16.31 -4.18
CA LEU A 49 -4.83 16.83 -5.22
C LEU A 49 -4.29 16.53 -6.63
N ASN A 50 -3.00 16.77 -6.86
CA ASN A 50 -2.34 16.63 -8.17
C ASN A 50 -1.35 15.45 -8.22
N THR A 51 -1.40 14.57 -7.23
CA THR A 51 -0.51 13.41 -7.15
C THR A 51 -1.25 12.20 -6.58
N ARG A 52 -0.85 10.99 -7.00
CA ARG A 52 -1.39 9.74 -6.46
C ARG A 52 -0.76 9.48 -5.11
N LEU A 53 -1.30 10.12 -4.09
CA LEU A 53 -0.89 9.97 -2.71
C LEU A 53 -2.12 9.92 -1.83
N TRP A 54 -2.27 8.84 -1.07
CA TRP A 54 -3.29 8.72 -0.04
C TRP A 54 -2.65 8.23 1.24
N VAL A 55 -3.00 8.86 2.36
CA VAL A 55 -2.60 8.42 3.69
C VAL A 55 -3.83 8.07 4.49
N TYR A 56 -3.83 6.87 5.05
CA TYR A 56 -4.86 6.36 5.93
C TYR A 56 -4.34 6.26 7.35
N LYS A 57 -5.22 6.49 8.31
CA LYS A 57 -5.05 6.14 9.72
C LYS A 57 -5.75 4.82 9.98
N ALA A 58 -5.10 3.92 10.72
CA ALA A 58 -5.69 2.70 11.23
C ALA A 58 -5.20 2.44 12.65
N GLN A 59 -6.03 1.77 13.45
CA GLN A 59 -5.66 1.36 14.80
C GLN A 59 -5.41 -0.14 14.85
N PHE A 60 -4.25 -0.54 15.37
CA PHE A 60 -3.88 -1.92 15.59
C PHE A 60 -3.23 -2.08 16.96
N TYR A 61 -3.67 -3.08 17.71
CA TYR A 61 -3.17 -3.32 19.07
C TYR A 61 -1.66 -3.67 19.10
N THR A 62 -1.16 -4.34 18.06
CA THR A 62 0.27 -4.68 17.95
C THR A 62 0.84 -4.40 16.55
N PRO A 63 2.14 -4.12 16.43
CA PRO A 63 2.82 -4.01 15.13
C PRO A 63 2.69 -5.27 14.27
N GLN A 64 2.58 -6.44 14.89
CA GLN A 64 2.38 -7.70 14.15
C GLN A 64 1.00 -7.74 13.47
N LYS A 65 -0.06 -7.32 14.16
CA LYS A 65 -1.41 -7.20 13.56
C LYS A 65 -1.44 -6.16 12.46
N ALA A 66 -0.75 -5.03 12.64
CA ALA A 66 -0.61 -4.00 11.61
C ALA A 66 0.03 -4.57 10.33
N ARG A 67 1.14 -5.31 10.46
CA ARG A 67 1.83 -5.96 9.32
C ARG A 67 0.95 -6.99 8.62
N GLN A 68 0.23 -7.82 9.38
CA GLN A 68 -0.73 -8.78 8.81
C GLN A 68 -1.85 -8.08 8.04
N ALA A 69 -2.38 -6.97 8.57
CA ALA A 69 -3.41 -6.19 7.90
C ALA A 69 -2.89 -5.57 6.59
N LEU A 70 -1.67 -5.03 6.61
CA LEU A 70 -1.01 -4.49 5.42
C LEU A 70 -0.83 -5.58 4.36
N SER A 71 -0.28 -6.74 4.73
CA SER A 71 -0.07 -7.87 3.81
C SER A 71 -1.39 -8.35 3.18
N ARG A 72 -2.48 -8.41 3.95
CA ARG A 72 -3.81 -8.78 3.42
C ARG A 72 -4.37 -7.76 2.44
N ILE A 73 -4.08 -6.48 2.65
CA ILE A 73 -4.57 -5.40 1.79
C ILE A 73 -3.77 -5.33 0.50
N THR A 74 -2.45 -5.44 0.59
CA THR A 74 -1.56 -5.39 -0.58
C THR A 74 -1.55 -6.70 -1.36
N ARG A 75 -1.79 -7.83 -0.67
CA ARG A 75 -1.59 -9.21 -1.14
C ARG A 75 -0.13 -9.47 -1.50
N GLN A 76 0.78 -8.87 -0.73
CA GLN A 76 2.22 -8.92 -0.97
C GLN A 76 2.95 -9.23 0.35
N GLU A 77 4.21 -9.62 0.21
CA GLU A 77 5.15 -9.68 1.33
C GLU A 77 5.44 -8.27 1.85
N ILE A 78 5.70 -8.18 3.16
CA ILE A 78 6.02 -6.91 3.83
C ILE A 78 7.51 -6.88 4.14
N HIS A 79 8.18 -5.89 3.58
CA HIS A 79 9.57 -5.60 3.86
C HIS A 79 9.67 -4.54 4.96
N LYS A 80 10.80 -4.53 5.67
CA LYS A 80 11.15 -3.46 6.60
C LYS A 80 12.20 -2.57 5.93
N ASP A 81 11.97 -1.27 5.92
CA ASP A 81 12.94 -0.29 5.46
C ASP A 81 14.03 -0.14 6.54
N ALA A 82 15.28 -0.27 6.11
CA ALA A 82 16.43 -0.18 7.01
C ALA A 82 16.72 1.26 7.46
N SER A 83 16.25 2.25 6.71
CA SER A 83 16.59 3.66 6.95
C SER A 83 15.75 4.29 8.07
N ASP A 84 14.43 4.10 8.03
CA ASP A 84 13.48 4.72 8.95
C ASP A 84 12.70 3.71 9.80
N GLY A 85 12.95 2.40 9.61
CA GLY A 85 12.27 1.33 10.32
C GLY A 85 10.80 1.13 9.90
N SER A 86 10.32 1.84 8.87
CA SER A 86 8.99 1.68 8.33
C SER A 86 8.82 0.32 7.65
N PHE A 87 7.58 -0.08 7.42
CA PHE A 87 7.25 -1.27 6.66
C PHE A 87 6.75 -0.88 5.29
N TYR A 88 7.08 -1.64 4.25
CA TYR A 88 6.57 -1.39 2.91
C TYR A 88 6.22 -2.65 2.14
N ALA A 89 5.36 -2.48 1.14
CA ALA A 89 5.01 -3.49 0.17
C ALA A 89 4.98 -2.87 -1.22
N GLU A 90 5.30 -3.69 -2.21
CA GLU A 90 5.44 -3.27 -3.59
C GLU A 90 4.42 -3.98 -4.45
N THR A 91 3.68 -3.22 -5.25
CA THR A 91 2.64 -3.75 -6.14
C THR A 91 2.89 -3.30 -7.57
N TYR A 92 2.33 -4.05 -8.51
CA TYR A 92 2.49 -3.81 -9.93
C TYR A 92 1.12 -3.65 -10.60
N PRO A 93 1.00 -2.78 -11.61
CA PRO A 93 -0.18 -2.72 -12.46
C PRO A 93 -0.53 -4.10 -13.00
N ILE A 94 -1.79 -4.48 -12.85
CA ILE A 94 -2.32 -5.69 -13.49
C ILE A 94 -2.48 -5.36 -14.97
N VAL A 95 -1.58 -5.87 -15.80
CA VAL A 95 -1.68 -5.76 -17.25
C VAL A 95 -2.28 -7.08 -17.75
N ALA A 96 -3.53 -7.05 -18.22
CA ALA A 96 -4.07 -8.20 -18.91
C ALA A 96 -3.31 -8.39 -20.22
N HIS A 97 -2.76 -9.59 -20.44
CA HIS A 97 -2.16 -9.95 -21.72
C HIS A 97 -3.30 -10.05 -22.74
N LYS A 98 -3.48 -9.02 -23.57
CA LYS A 98 -4.41 -9.10 -24.70
C LYS A 98 -3.69 -9.83 -25.82
N GLU A 99 -3.92 -11.13 -25.96
CA GLU A 99 -3.55 -11.83 -27.19
C GLU A 99 -4.25 -11.12 -28.34
N ARG A 100 -3.47 -10.62 -29.31
CA ARG A 100 -4.04 -10.12 -30.55
C ARG A 100 -4.66 -11.33 -31.24
N LEU A 101 -5.99 -11.35 -31.33
CA LEU A 101 -6.67 -12.22 -32.28
C LEU A 101 -6.06 -11.95 -33.65
N LYS A 102 -5.44 -12.99 -34.24
CA LYS A 102 -5.04 -12.96 -35.65
C LYS A 102 -6.35 -12.97 -36.44
N VAL A 103 -6.73 -11.81 -36.95
CA VAL A 103 -7.76 -11.67 -37.99
C VAL A 103 -7.07 -11.86 -39.33
#